data_AF-A0AAE0Q7J6-F1
#
_entry.id   AF-A0AAE0Q7J6-F1
#
_cell.length_a   1.000
_cell.length_b   1.000
_cell.length_c   1.000
_cell.angle_alpha   90.00
_cell.angle_beta   90.00
_cell.angle_gamma   90.00
#
_symmetry.space_group_name_H-M   'P 1'
#
loop_
_entity.id
_entity.type
_entity.pdbx_description
1 polymer ?
#
loop_
_entity_poly.entity_id
_entity_poly.type
_entity_poly.pdbx_seq_one_letter_code
_entity_poly.pdbx_strand_id
1 'polypeptide(L)'
;MSKESKSQEEDITNTALLQAITSLTARFDSQDEKLEEMANQMRRNGITIAEISKAVEFNSAEIKDCKEKCLEMSKSVRGLTAALNNLESRTSELEGYKGRWSLQINGMKERSEEDPRREVFDLIAEIAPHLMQKLDDIIDTVHGRLEGARETKTDDCAIHNA
;
A
#
# COMPACT_ATOMS: atom_id res chain seq x y z
N MET A 1 88.35 -51.44 -5.55
CA MET A 1 88.66 -50.94 -6.91
C MET A 1 87.38 -51.06 -7.72
N SER A 2 86.37 -50.21 -7.50
CA SER A 2 86.21 -48.80 -7.92
C SER A 2 86.20 -48.61 -9.42
N LYS A 3 85.17 -47.85 -9.83
CA LYS A 3 84.94 -47.12 -11.10
C LYS A 3 84.02 -47.85 -12.08
N GLU A 4 83.00 -47.26 -12.67
CA GLU A 4 82.33 -45.97 -12.50
C GLU A 4 81.09 -46.07 -13.39
N SER A 5 79.95 -45.60 -12.91
CA SER A 5 78.71 -45.46 -13.68
C SER A 5 78.92 -44.53 -14.88
N LYS A 6 78.87 -45.04 -16.11
CA LYS A 6 78.80 -44.20 -17.31
C LYS A 6 77.33 -43.93 -17.66
N SER A 7 76.92 -42.70 -17.38
CA SER A 7 75.71 -42.08 -17.89
C SER A 7 75.66 -42.20 -19.41
N GLN A 8 74.55 -42.69 -19.95
CA GLN A 8 74.21 -42.51 -21.35
C GLN A 8 73.80 -41.04 -21.54
N GLU A 9 74.69 -40.22 -22.10
CA GLU A 9 74.28 -38.99 -22.79
C GLU A 9 73.64 -39.43 -24.11
N GLU A 10 72.31 -39.42 -24.17
CA GLU A 10 71.59 -39.47 -25.45
C GLU A 10 71.89 -38.19 -26.22
N ASP A 11 72.55 -38.30 -27.37
CA ASP A 11 72.77 -37.18 -28.28
C ASP A 11 71.42 -36.66 -28.78
N ILE A 12 70.99 -35.54 -28.20
CA ILE A 12 69.78 -34.84 -28.61
C ILE A 12 69.96 -34.40 -30.08
N THR A 13 69.16 -34.97 -30.96
CA THR A 13 69.24 -34.69 -32.40
C THR A 13 68.74 -33.28 -32.69
N ASN A 14 69.40 -32.53 -33.59
CA ASN A 14 68.98 -31.19 -34.00
C ASN A 14 67.49 -31.11 -34.43
N THR A 15 66.96 -32.21 -34.98
CA THR A 15 65.54 -32.34 -35.33
C THR A 15 64.62 -32.30 -34.10
N ALA A 16 65.00 -32.94 -32.99
CA ALA A 16 64.23 -32.91 -31.73
C ALA A 16 64.26 -31.52 -31.10
N LEU A 17 65.40 -30.82 -31.17
CA LEU A 17 65.53 -29.42 -30.77
C LEU A 17 64.60 -28.51 -31.57
N LEU A 18 64.58 -28.63 -32.90
CA LEU A 18 63.69 -27.84 -33.76
C LEU A 18 62.21 -28.14 -33.48
N GLN A 19 61.84 -29.40 -33.29
CA GLN A 19 60.47 -29.78 -32.93
C GLN A 19 60.04 -29.20 -31.57
N ALA A 20 60.93 -29.20 -30.58
CA ALA A 20 60.67 -28.60 -29.28
C ALA A 20 60.48 -27.07 -29.39
N ILE A 21 61.30 -26.40 -30.21
CA ILE A 21 61.17 -24.96 -30.49
C ILE A 21 59.82 -24.66 -31.16
N THR A 22 59.47 -25.38 -32.23
CA THR A 22 58.18 -25.20 -32.91
C THR A 22 56.99 -25.44 -31.98
N SER A 23 57.07 -26.45 -31.11
CA SER A 23 56.02 -26.76 -30.13
C SER A 23 55.90 -25.65 -29.07
N LEU A 24 57.00 -25.06 -28.64
CA LEU A 24 57.00 -23.92 -27.72
C LEU A 24 56.42 -22.68 -28.39
N THR A 25 56.80 -22.38 -29.63
CA THR A 25 56.24 -21.26 -30.40
C THR A 25 54.72 -21.39 -30.51
N ALA A 26 54.20 -22.56 -30.91
CA ALA A 26 52.76 -22.78 -31.00
C ALA A 26 52.04 -22.63 -29.65
N ARG A 27 52.69 -23.01 -28.54
CA ARG A 27 52.15 -22.79 -27.19
C ARG A 27 52.15 -21.32 -26.81
N PHE A 28 53.19 -20.56 -27.16
CA PHE A 28 53.24 -19.11 -26.93
C PHE A 28 52.14 -18.40 -27.71
N ASP A 29 51.96 -18.71 -28.99
CA ASP A 29 50.89 -18.12 -29.82
C ASP A 29 49.51 -18.39 -29.20
N SER A 30 49.24 -19.63 -28.79
CA SER A 30 47.97 -19.98 -28.12
C SER A 30 47.78 -19.30 -26.75
N GLN A 31 48.88 -19.05 -26.01
CA GLN A 31 48.80 -18.30 -24.76
C GLN A 31 48.50 -16.83 -25.01
N ASP A 32 49.09 -16.24 -26.06
CA ASP A 32 48.88 -14.85 -26.43
C ASP A 32 47.41 -14.61 -26.84
N GLU A 33 46.84 -15.51 -27.65
CA GLU A 33 45.41 -15.49 -28.00
C GLU A 33 44.49 -15.55 -26.76
N LYS A 34 44.81 -16.41 -25.79
CA LYS A 34 44.03 -16.52 -24.54
C LYS A 34 44.15 -15.28 -23.67
N LEU A 35 45.33 -14.67 -23.62
CA LEU A 35 45.53 -13.42 -22.88
C LEU A 35 44.74 -12.28 -23.52
N GLU A 36 44.72 -12.21 -24.84
CA GLU A 36 43.94 -11.21 -25.56
C GLU A 36 42.43 -11.40 -25.33
N GLU A 37 41.92 -12.63 -25.41
CA GLU A 37 40.50 -12.90 -25.10
C GLU A 37 40.17 -12.55 -23.64
N MET A 38 41.05 -12.87 -22.69
CA MET A 38 40.86 -12.50 -21.29
C MET A 38 40.86 -10.98 -21.09
N ALA A 39 41.76 -10.24 -21.77
CA ALA A 39 41.77 -8.78 -21.75
C ALA A 39 40.47 -8.20 -22.32
N ASN A 40 39.95 -8.81 -23.40
CA ASN A 40 38.68 -8.42 -24.01
C ASN A 40 37.48 -8.69 -23.10
N GLN A 41 37.44 -9.83 -22.41
CA GLN A 41 36.43 -10.14 -21.40
C GLN A 41 36.49 -9.17 -20.22
N MET A 42 37.69 -8.89 -19.72
CA MET A 42 37.89 -7.94 -18.61
C MET A 42 37.40 -6.54 -18.98
N ARG A 43 37.65 -6.06 -20.20
CA ARG A 43 37.15 -4.78 -20.68
C ARG A 43 35.62 -4.76 -20.75
N ARG A 44 35.01 -5.82 -21.28
CA ARG A 44 33.54 -5.98 -21.34
C ARG A 44 32.94 -5.98 -19.93
N ASN A 45 33.51 -6.74 -19.01
CA ASN A 45 33.06 -6.80 -17.63
C ASN A 45 33.14 -5.41 -16.96
N GLY A 46 34.23 -4.67 -17.20
CA GLY A 46 34.37 -3.29 -16.70
C GLY A 46 33.24 -2.36 -17.17
N ILE A 47 32.85 -2.44 -18.45
CA ILE A 47 31.72 -1.67 -18.99
C ILE A 47 30.41 -2.09 -18.31
N THR A 48 30.13 -3.39 -18.23
CA THR A 48 28.88 -3.88 -17.61
C THR A 48 28.77 -3.50 -16.13
N ILE A 49 29.88 -3.50 -15.39
CA ILE A 49 29.91 -3.08 -13.98
C ILE A 49 29.59 -1.58 -13.87
N ALA A 50 30.14 -0.74 -14.76
CA ALA A 50 29.83 0.69 -14.78
C ALA A 50 28.34 0.95 -15.08
N GLU A 51 27.75 0.20 -16.02
CA GLU A 51 26.34 0.29 -16.36
C GLU A 51 25.44 -0.15 -15.20
N ILE A 52 25.76 -1.28 -14.56
CA ILE A 52 25.06 -1.77 -13.37
C ILE A 52 25.16 -0.74 -12.24
N SER A 53 26.34 -0.15 -12.03
CA SER A 53 26.54 0.86 -10.97
C SER A 53 25.65 2.08 -11.21
N LYS A 54 25.56 2.56 -12.45
CA LYS A 54 24.67 3.66 -12.84
C LYS A 54 23.20 3.30 -12.63
N ALA A 55 22.78 2.08 -12.98
CA ALA A 55 21.41 1.61 -12.77
C ALA A 55 21.07 1.52 -11.26
N VAL A 56 22.01 1.06 -10.43
CA VAL A 56 21.84 0.99 -8.97
C VAL A 56 21.70 2.39 -8.36
N GLU A 57 22.52 3.35 -8.77
CA GLU A 57 22.41 4.75 -8.32
C GLU A 57 21.05 5.36 -8.69
N PHE A 58 20.60 5.15 -9.93
CA PHE A 58 19.29 5.61 -10.38
C PHE A 58 18.14 4.98 -9.57
N ASN A 59 18.15 3.66 -9.42
CA ASN A 59 17.12 2.96 -8.65
C ASN A 59 17.10 3.39 -7.18
N SER A 60 18.27 3.66 -6.58
CA SER A 60 18.38 4.17 -5.22
C SER A 60 17.72 5.55 -5.08
N ALA A 61 17.92 6.44 -6.06
CA ALA A 61 17.27 7.74 -6.10
C ALA A 61 15.75 7.63 -6.24
N GLU A 62 15.26 6.78 -7.15
CA GLU A 62 13.82 6.54 -7.35
C GLU A 62 13.16 5.94 -6.11
N ILE A 63 13.81 4.99 -5.43
CA ILE A 63 13.31 4.41 -4.18
C ILE A 63 13.19 5.49 -3.09
N LYS A 64 14.16 6.41 -3.02
CA LYS A 64 14.13 7.52 -2.06
C LYS A 64 12.96 8.47 -2.33
N ASP A 65 12.77 8.89 -3.57
CA ASP A 65 11.66 9.75 -3.99
C ASP A 65 10.29 9.08 -3.72
N CYS A 66 10.16 7.79 -4.07
CA CYS A 66 8.96 7.02 -3.80
C CYS A 66 8.64 6.96 -2.29
N LYS A 67 9.66 6.73 -1.45
CA LYS A 67 9.51 6.72 0.01
C LYS A 67 9.03 8.08 0.53
N GLU A 68 9.55 9.18 0.01
CA GLU A 68 9.13 10.54 0.39
C GLU A 68 7.66 10.78 0.01
N LYS A 69 7.24 10.41 -1.20
CA LYS A 69 5.84 10.49 -1.64
C LYS A 69 4.91 9.63 -0.78
N CYS A 70 5.31 8.40 -0.44
CA CYS A 70 4.54 7.54 0.46
C CYS A 70 4.37 8.15 1.86
N LEU A 71 5.43 8.76 2.42
CA LEU A 71 5.35 9.43 3.71
C LEU A 71 4.41 10.64 3.66
N GLU A 72 4.46 11.44 2.59
CA GLU A 72 3.59 12.60 2.46
C GLU A 72 2.12 12.18 2.30
N MET A 73 1.85 11.20 1.43
CA MET A 73 0.51 10.64 1.28
C MET A 73 -0.02 10.06 2.59
N SER A 74 0.83 9.39 3.38
CA SER A 74 0.45 8.86 4.70
C SER A 74 0.08 9.96 5.69
N LYS A 75 0.73 11.14 5.63
CA LYS A 75 0.35 12.31 6.45
C LYS A 75 -0.99 12.87 5.98
N SER A 76 -1.19 13.02 4.68
CA SER A 76 -2.45 13.54 4.12
C SER A 76 -3.63 12.65 4.50
N VAL A 77 -3.50 11.32 4.36
CA VAL A 77 -4.52 10.35 4.78
C VAL A 77 -4.85 10.52 6.26
N ARG A 78 -3.84 10.60 7.14
CA ARG A 78 -4.06 10.79 8.58
C ARG A 78 -4.78 12.11 8.89
N GLY A 79 -4.42 13.19 8.20
CA GLY A 79 -5.09 14.48 8.33
C GLY A 79 -6.56 14.42 7.90
N LEU A 80 -6.85 13.76 6.78
CA LEU A 80 -8.21 13.56 6.29
C LEU A 80 -9.04 12.68 7.23
N THR A 81 -8.48 11.59 7.75
CA THR A 81 -9.15 10.74 8.75
C THR A 81 -9.48 11.53 10.02
N ALA A 82 -8.56 12.37 10.51
CA ALA A 82 -8.82 13.21 11.67
C ALA A 82 -9.94 14.24 11.41
N ALA A 83 -9.96 14.86 10.22
CA ALA A 83 -11.01 15.78 9.81
C ALA A 83 -12.37 15.09 9.67
N LEU A 84 -12.40 13.88 9.10
CA LEU A 84 -13.61 13.07 9.00
C LEU A 84 -14.18 12.74 10.38
N ASN A 85 -13.36 12.24 11.29
CA ASN A 85 -13.77 11.93 12.67
C ASN A 85 -14.31 13.18 13.39
N ASN A 86 -13.70 14.35 13.16
CA ASN A 86 -14.20 15.61 13.72
C ASN A 86 -15.58 15.98 13.14
N LEU A 87 -15.76 15.84 11.82
CA LEU A 87 -17.05 16.11 11.16
C LEU A 87 -18.14 15.14 11.62
N GLU A 88 -17.81 13.85 11.78
CA GLU A 88 -18.74 12.85 12.29
C GLU A 88 -19.17 13.17 13.72
N SER A 89 -18.23 13.52 14.60
CA SER A 89 -18.53 13.95 15.98
C SER A 89 -19.46 15.17 15.99
N ARG A 90 -19.15 16.19 15.18
CA ARG A 90 -19.96 17.40 15.08
C ARG A 90 -21.36 17.12 14.52
N THR A 91 -21.46 16.25 13.51
CA THR A 91 -22.75 15.85 12.94
C THR A 91 -23.59 15.11 13.99
N SER A 92 -22.99 14.15 14.71
CA SER A 92 -23.66 13.41 15.78
C SER A 92 -24.12 14.33 16.91
N GLU A 93 -23.31 15.32 17.30
CA GLU A 93 -23.69 16.35 18.28
C GLU A 93 -24.87 17.19 17.80
N LEU A 94 -24.87 17.62 16.53
CA LEU A 94 -25.96 18.40 15.95
C LEU A 94 -27.26 17.59 15.84
N GLU A 95 -27.17 16.32 15.41
CA GLU A 95 -28.30 15.40 15.37
C GLU A 95 -28.87 15.16 16.78
N GLY A 96 -27.99 14.92 17.76
CA GLY A 96 -28.38 14.81 19.16
C GLY A 96 -29.05 16.07 19.68
N TYR A 97 -28.51 17.25 19.34
CA TYR A 97 -29.08 18.54 19.75
C TYR A 97 -30.47 18.78 19.13
N LYS A 98 -30.65 18.46 17.85
CA LYS A 98 -31.96 18.48 17.17
C LYS A 98 -32.94 17.50 17.84
N GLY A 99 -32.45 16.33 18.23
CA GLY A 99 -33.22 15.27 18.86
C GLY A 99 -33.75 15.61 20.27
N ARG A 100 -33.06 16.47 21.02
CA ARG A 100 -33.40 16.79 22.43
C ARG A 100 -34.81 17.34 22.62
N TRP A 101 -35.30 18.09 21.64
CA TRP A 101 -36.60 18.76 21.69
C TRP A 101 -37.63 18.07 20.79
N SER A 102 -37.24 17.03 20.07
CA SER A 102 -38.16 16.23 19.26
C SER A 102 -38.69 15.05 20.08
N LEU A 103 -40.01 14.93 20.17
CA LEU A 103 -40.67 13.77 20.76
C LEU A 103 -41.09 12.79 19.66
N GLN A 104 -40.70 11.52 19.78
CA GLN A 104 -41.21 10.45 18.93
C GLN A 104 -42.36 9.74 19.64
N ILE A 105 -43.55 9.77 19.04
CA ILE A 105 -44.74 9.07 19.53
C ILE A 105 -44.89 7.77 18.74
N ASN A 106 -44.71 6.64 19.42
CA ASN A 106 -44.83 5.31 18.81
C ASN A 106 -46.21 4.72 19.11
N GLY A 107 -46.77 3.95 18.16
CA GLY A 107 -48.01 3.20 18.36
C GLY A 107 -49.31 3.92 17.97
N MET A 108 -49.24 5.08 17.31
CA MET A 108 -50.43 5.72 16.73
C MET A 108 -50.90 4.96 15.49
N LYS A 109 -52.22 4.77 15.37
CA LYS A 109 -52.84 4.05 14.26
C LYS A 109 -52.91 4.96 13.05
N GLU A 110 -52.21 4.60 11.98
CA GLU A 110 -52.25 5.41 10.77
C GLU A 110 -53.59 5.41 10.06
N ARG A 111 -54.01 6.61 9.65
CA ARG A 111 -55.10 6.83 8.71
C ARG A 111 -54.64 7.83 7.65
N SER A 112 -54.89 7.52 6.37
CA SER A 112 -54.31 8.25 5.23
C SER A 112 -54.78 9.71 5.05
N GLU A 113 -55.74 10.19 5.83
CA GLU A 113 -56.33 11.53 5.69
C GLU A 113 -56.37 12.34 7.01
N GLU A 114 -55.69 11.91 8.08
CA GLU A 114 -55.71 12.63 9.35
C GLU A 114 -54.56 13.65 9.47
N ASP A 115 -54.87 14.82 10.05
CA ASP A 115 -53.90 15.87 10.35
C ASP A 115 -53.07 15.43 11.58
N PRO A 116 -51.78 15.11 11.42
CA PRO A 116 -50.95 14.60 12.52
C PRO A 116 -50.83 15.62 13.65
N ARG A 117 -51.00 16.91 13.37
CA ARG A 117 -50.98 17.94 14.41
C ARG A 117 -52.20 17.82 15.32
N ARG A 118 -53.39 17.59 14.77
CA ARG A 118 -54.61 17.41 15.58
C ARG A 118 -54.53 16.19 16.49
N GLU A 119 -54.07 15.06 15.99
CA GLU A 119 -53.93 13.85 16.81
C GLU A 119 -52.96 14.03 17.99
N VAL A 120 -51.83 14.69 17.75
CA VAL A 120 -50.86 14.99 18.82
C VAL A 120 -51.47 15.96 19.83
N PHE A 121 -52.25 16.94 19.37
CA PHE A 121 -52.97 17.86 20.25
C PHE A 121 -54.00 17.13 21.11
N ASP A 122 -54.80 16.24 20.52
CA ASP A 122 -55.81 15.44 21.23
C ASP A 122 -55.16 14.49 22.24
N LEU A 123 -54.02 13.89 21.90
CA LEU A 123 -53.27 13.03 22.83
C LEU A 123 -52.70 13.83 24.01
N ILE A 124 -52.09 14.99 23.76
CA ILE A 124 -51.53 15.82 24.83
C ILE A 124 -52.66 16.42 25.69
N ALA A 125 -53.79 16.76 25.08
CA ALA A 125 -55.00 17.20 25.77
C ALA A 125 -55.50 16.18 26.79
N GLU A 126 -55.47 14.89 26.43
CA GLU A 126 -55.87 13.80 27.32
C GLU A 126 -54.91 13.66 28.53
N ILE A 127 -53.60 13.79 28.29
CA ILE A 127 -52.57 13.63 29.34
C ILE A 127 -52.45 14.88 30.22
N ALA A 128 -52.51 16.07 29.62
CA ALA A 128 -52.21 17.34 30.26
C ALA A 128 -53.17 18.46 29.78
N PRO A 129 -54.44 18.44 30.24
CA PRO A 129 -55.46 19.38 29.78
C PRO A 129 -55.15 20.86 30.13
N HIS A 130 -54.28 21.10 31.12
CA HIS A 130 -53.85 22.44 31.51
C HIS A 130 -52.92 23.12 30.48
N LEU A 131 -52.34 22.37 29.54
CA LEU A 131 -51.45 22.89 28.48
C LEU A 131 -52.19 23.21 27.18
N MET A 132 -53.48 22.83 27.05
CA MET A 132 -54.33 23.05 25.87
C MET A 132 -54.24 24.47 25.29
N GLN A 133 -54.27 25.48 26.16
CA GLN A 133 -54.31 26.89 25.74
C GLN A 133 -52.96 27.41 25.21
N LYS A 134 -51.86 26.70 25.48
CA LYS A 134 -50.50 27.08 25.08
C LYS A 134 -49.89 26.13 24.06
N LEU A 135 -50.65 25.13 23.62
CA LEU A 135 -50.10 24.03 22.85
C LEU A 135 -49.69 24.46 21.44
N ASP A 136 -50.37 25.47 20.88
CA ASP A 136 -50.00 26.08 19.59
C ASP A 136 -48.67 26.85 19.66
N ASP A 137 -48.35 27.45 20.80
CA ASP A 137 -47.09 28.18 21.03
C ASP A 137 -45.92 27.25 21.41
N ILE A 138 -46.21 26.06 21.95
CA ILE A 138 -45.18 25.11 22.42
C ILE A 138 -44.75 24.14 21.30
N ILE A 139 -45.66 23.82 20.38
CA ILE A 139 -45.42 22.84 19.32
C ILE A 139 -45.20 23.57 17.98
N ASP A 140 -43.93 23.78 17.64
CA ASP A 140 -43.52 24.43 16.38
C ASP A 140 -43.81 23.58 15.14
N THR A 141 -43.48 22.28 15.18
CA THR A 141 -43.56 21.42 13.99
C THR A 141 -43.90 19.99 14.38
N VAL A 142 -44.95 19.45 13.75
CA VAL A 142 -45.29 18.03 13.83
C VAL A 142 -45.03 17.42 12.45
N HIS A 143 -44.17 16.41 12.42
CA HIS A 143 -43.96 15.62 11.21
C HIS A 143 -44.85 14.37 11.28
N GLY A 144 -45.48 14.02 10.16
CA GLY A 144 -46.09 12.70 10.00
C GLY A 144 -45.03 11.59 10.01
N ARG A 145 -45.43 10.35 9.70
CA ARG A 145 -44.50 9.22 9.70
C ARG A 145 -43.24 9.55 8.89
N LEU A 146 -42.08 9.27 9.50
CA LEU A 146 -40.81 9.14 8.78
C LEU A 146 -40.88 7.87 7.91
N GLU A 147 -41.30 8.01 6.66
CA GLU A 147 -41.16 6.91 5.69
C GLU A 147 -39.67 6.70 5.40
N GLY A 148 -39.09 5.64 5.98
CA GLY A 148 -37.79 5.08 5.57
C GLY A 148 -36.60 5.36 6.50
N ALA A 149 -36.35 4.49 7.49
CA ALA A 149 -35.02 4.24 8.08
C ALA A 149 -34.99 3.03 9.05
N ARG A 150 -35.61 1.90 8.70
CA ARG A 150 -35.39 0.62 9.41
C ARG A 150 -35.16 -0.51 8.41
N GLU A 151 -34.12 -0.37 7.59
CA GLU A 151 -33.39 -1.56 7.14
C GLU A 151 -32.37 -1.89 8.23
N THR A 152 -32.70 -2.94 9.00
CA THR A 152 -31.77 -3.61 9.91
C THR A 152 -30.63 -4.22 9.10
N LYS A 153 -29.50 -3.52 8.97
CA LYS A 153 -28.21 -4.16 8.65
C LYS A 153 -27.57 -4.64 9.94
N THR A 154 -28.03 -5.80 10.41
CA THR A 154 -27.25 -6.68 11.27
C THR A 154 -26.27 -7.45 10.38
N ASP A 155 -25.01 -7.41 10.78
CA ASP A 155 -23.97 -8.41 10.59
C ASP A 155 -23.46 -8.68 9.17
N ASP A 156 -22.28 -8.11 8.88
CA ASP A 156 -21.16 -8.89 8.31
C ASP A 156 -19.84 -8.11 8.51
N CYS A 157 -19.35 -8.14 9.74
CA CYS A 157 -17.95 -7.87 10.04
C CYS A 157 -17.19 -9.20 10.01
N ALA A 158 -16.78 -9.62 8.82
CA ALA A 158 -15.86 -10.74 8.64
C ALA A 158 -14.95 -10.49 7.43
N ILE A 159 -14.08 -9.49 7.52
CA ILE A 159 -12.87 -9.49 6.68
C ILE A 159 -11.78 -10.17 7.50
N HIS A 160 -11.61 -11.47 7.20
CA HIS A 160 -10.46 -12.25 7.60
C HIS A 160 -9.20 -11.62 6.99
N ASN A 161 -8.21 -11.35 7.84
CA ASN A 161 -6.82 -11.27 7.43
C ASN A 161 -6.35 -12.68 7.04
N ALA A 162 -5.85 -12.81 5.82
CA ALA A 162 -4.93 -13.86 5.38
C ALA A 162 -3.93 -13.25 4.42
#